data_AF-A0A8T3R0X0-F1
#
_entry.id   AF-A0A8T3R0X0-F1
#
_cell.length_a   1.000
_cell.length_b   1.000
_cell.length_c   1.000
_cell.angle_alpha   90.00
_cell.angle_beta   90.00
_cell.angle_gamma   90.00
#
_symmetry.space_group_name_H-M   'P 1'
#
loop_
_entity.id
_entity.type
_entity.pdbx_description
1 polymer ?
#
loop_
_entity_poly.entity_id
_entity_poly.type
_entity_poly.pdbx_seq_one_letter_code
_entity_poly.pdbx_strand_id
1 'polypeptide(L)'
;MSGRGTPLQRGRLITIEGPEGGGKTTQAERLRRHLESRGVPVTLTREPGGTWLGERLREVLLPRTETGAPHDALTDALLFNAARRQLVTEVIRPALADGRTVVCARFSDSTMAYQGFGAGVPVEQLRGMEVLATDGLRPDLTILLDLPVESGLARKAPGDMTRFEAEFDLEFHERVRAGFRALARDEPDRFVIVDAEADMEAVASIIASAVDLLHRASEPECLLLRTPPMSDTPTPLRLRVATVTDDADRSVLIRVSNGELNALDELYERYKTMAYSIAYRITNDATLAEDVVQDAFLGAWRNAERYIEGRGSVKTWLLSIVHHRAIDAVRRRRPTTELPEFEAVPPPALRAPDVWSEVAASLDAVEVRAALGALSGVQREAIELAYFSGLTQQEIAERTGTPLGTVKSRMRLGLLAMRNVMTMNEGTSMSGQEAEPR
;
A
#
# COMPACT_ATOMS: atom_id res chain seq x y z
N MET A 1 21.23 -47.11 -4.69
CA MET A 1 21.69 -45.91 -3.94
C MET A 1 21.11 -44.69 -4.65
N SER A 2 19.89 -44.30 -4.31
CA SER A 2 19.26 -43.08 -4.85
C SER A 2 19.77 -41.88 -4.04
N GLY A 3 20.41 -40.94 -4.73
CA GLY A 3 20.92 -39.71 -4.12
C GLY A 3 19.79 -38.92 -3.50
N ARG A 4 19.87 -38.70 -2.19
CA ARG A 4 19.10 -37.65 -1.52
C ARG A 4 19.62 -36.33 -2.08
N GLY A 5 18.91 -35.75 -3.06
CA GLY A 5 19.17 -34.39 -3.49
C GLY A 5 19.08 -33.49 -2.26
N THR A 6 20.14 -32.73 -1.99
CA THR A 6 20.16 -31.69 -0.97
C THR A 6 18.93 -30.79 -1.23
N PRO A 7 18.08 -30.49 -0.24
CA PRO A 7 16.96 -29.59 -0.44
C PRO A 7 17.48 -28.29 -1.05
N LEU A 8 16.93 -27.86 -2.19
CA LEU A 8 17.25 -26.56 -2.78
C LEU A 8 17.01 -25.50 -1.70
N GLN A 9 18.05 -24.80 -1.27
CA GLN A 9 17.88 -23.71 -0.32
C GLN A 9 16.91 -22.69 -0.92
N ARG A 10 15.91 -22.28 -0.14
CA ARG A 10 14.97 -21.23 -0.53
C ARG A 10 15.77 -19.94 -0.78
N GLY A 11 15.61 -19.36 -1.97
CA GLY A 11 16.21 -18.07 -2.30
C GLY A 11 15.73 -16.97 -1.35
N ARG A 12 16.57 -15.97 -1.11
CA ARG A 12 16.31 -14.92 -0.12
C ARG A 12 16.56 -13.53 -0.65
N LEU A 13 15.70 -12.58 -0.29
CA LEU A 13 15.88 -11.17 -0.60
C LEU A 13 16.42 -10.43 0.61
N ILE A 14 17.64 -9.92 0.50
CA ILE A 14 18.31 -9.10 1.51
C ILE A 14 18.46 -7.69 0.94
N THR A 15 17.95 -6.69 1.64
CA THR A 15 18.07 -5.28 1.24
C THR A 15 19.04 -4.52 2.14
N ILE A 16 19.77 -3.58 1.56
CA ILE A 16 20.63 -2.65 2.30
C ILE A 16 20.10 -1.23 2.13
N GLU A 17 19.65 -0.65 3.24
CA GLU A 17 18.94 0.62 3.32
C GLU A 17 19.68 1.62 4.22
N GLY A 18 19.24 2.88 4.18
CA GLY A 18 19.79 3.96 5.01
C GLY A 18 19.97 5.29 4.26
N PRO A 19 20.26 6.37 5.00
CA PRO A 19 20.44 7.70 4.42
C PRO A 19 21.70 7.79 3.55
N GLU A 20 21.89 8.94 2.91
CA GLU A 20 23.05 9.18 2.04
C GLU A 20 24.38 9.01 2.77
N GLY A 21 25.43 8.59 2.04
CA GLY A 21 26.76 8.40 2.62
C GLY A 21 26.93 7.19 3.57
N GLY A 22 25.87 6.40 3.79
CA GLY A 22 25.94 5.21 4.66
C GLY A 22 26.72 4.01 4.11
N GLY A 23 27.28 4.08 2.90
CA GLY A 23 28.11 2.99 2.34
C GLY A 23 27.34 1.78 1.80
N LYS A 24 26.04 1.91 1.51
CA LYS A 24 25.15 0.83 1.07
C LYS A 24 25.71 -0.02 -0.08
N THR A 25 26.17 0.61 -1.16
CA THR A 25 26.74 -0.11 -2.33
C THR A 25 28.00 -0.88 -1.95
N THR A 26 28.88 -0.29 -1.14
CA THR A 26 30.10 -0.92 -0.64
C THR A 26 29.78 -2.14 0.21
N GLN A 27 28.82 -2.01 1.13
CA GLN A 27 28.42 -3.11 2.00
C GLN A 27 27.68 -4.22 1.24
N ALA A 28 26.90 -3.88 0.21
CA ALA A 28 26.25 -4.86 -0.65
C ALA A 28 27.26 -5.73 -1.39
N GLU A 29 28.32 -5.12 -1.93
CA GLU A 29 29.41 -5.82 -2.60
C GLU A 29 30.26 -6.66 -1.63
N ARG A 30 30.54 -6.16 -0.41
CA ARG A 30 31.21 -6.93 0.63
C ARG A 30 30.40 -8.14 1.06
N LEU A 31 29.09 -7.97 1.26
CA LEU A 31 28.18 -9.06 1.59
C LEU A 31 28.12 -10.11 0.47
N ARG A 32 28.04 -9.68 -0.80
CA ARG A 32 28.11 -10.60 -1.95
C ARG A 32 29.36 -11.48 -1.88
N ARG A 33 30.55 -10.87 -1.70
CA ARG A 33 31.81 -11.62 -1.61
C ARG A 33 31.86 -12.58 -0.42
N HIS A 34 31.36 -12.16 0.75
CA HIS A 34 31.27 -13.00 1.94
C HIS A 34 30.43 -14.26 1.67
N LEU A 35 29.25 -14.08 1.08
CA LEU A 35 28.34 -15.18 0.75
C LEU A 35 28.90 -16.11 -0.32
N GLU A 36 29.49 -15.57 -1.38
CA GLU A 36 30.14 -16.37 -2.43
C GLU A 36 31.32 -17.17 -1.91
N SER A 37 32.12 -16.62 -0.98
CA SER A 37 33.21 -17.34 -0.32
C SER A 37 32.75 -18.56 0.48
N ARG A 38 31.45 -18.59 0.85
CA ARG A 38 30.78 -19.69 1.54
C ARG A 38 30.00 -20.61 0.58
N GLY A 39 30.14 -20.43 -0.73
CA GLY A 39 29.44 -21.22 -1.74
C GLY A 39 27.96 -20.89 -1.90
N VAL A 40 27.49 -19.76 -1.35
CA VAL A 40 26.10 -19.30 -1.54
C VAL A 40 26.01 -18.54 -2.86
N PRO A 41 25.15 -18.95 -3.83
CA PRO A 41 24.95 -18.20 -5.06
C PRO A 41 24.27 -16.85 -4.79
N VAL A 42 24.85 -15.76 -5.28
CA VAL A 42 24.33 -14.40 -5.06
C VAL A 42 23.97 -13.70 -6.36
N THR A 43 22.87 -12.97 -6.35
CA THR A 43 22.54 -11.95 -7.34
C THR A 43 22.59 -10.58 -6.68
N LEU A 44 23.58 -9.76 -7.04
CA LEU A 44 23.71 -8.39 -6.55
C LEU A 44 22.99 -7.43 -7.50
N THR A 45 22.15 -6.55 -6.96
CA THR A 45 21.44 -5.52 -7.73
C THR A 45 21.22 -4.24 -6.89
N ARG A 46 20.60 -3.21 -7.48
CA ARG A 46 20.30 -1.94 -6.82
C ARG A 46 19.02 -1.30 -7.35
N GLU A 47 18.42 -0.43 -6.54
CA GLU A 47 17.32 0.44 -6.97
C GLU A 47 17.63 1.94 -6.85
N PRO A 48 17.04 2.77 -7.74
CA PRO A 48 16.47 2.39 -9.04
C PRO A 48 17.60 1.91 -9.96
N GLY A 49 17.33 0.93 -10.83
CA GLY A 49 18.34 0.34 -11.71
C GLY A 49 18.22 -1.17 -11.86
N GLY A 50 19.28 -1.80 -12.34
CA GLY A 50 19.41 -3.26 -12.44
C GLY A 50 18.70 -3.92 -13.63
N THR A 51 17.96 -3.14 -14.43
CA THR A 51 17.41 -3.54 -15.73
C THR A 51 17.59 -2.41 -16.74
N TRP A 52 17.46 -2.68 -18.04
CA TRP A 52 17.60 -1.63 -19.07
C TRP A 52 16.65 -0.45 -18.82
N LEU A 53 15.37 -0.73 -18.56
CA LEU A 53 14.37 0.31 -18.23
C LEU A 53 14.67 0.97 -16.87
N GLY A 54 15.06 0.17 -15.87
CA GLY A 54 15.43 0.68 -14.55
C GLY A 54 16.58 1.69 -14.60
N GLU A 55 17.59 1.46 -15.44
CA GLU A 55 18.70 2.41 -15.62
C GLU A 55 18.26 3.70 -16.35
N ARG A 56 17.34 3.63 -17.32
CA ARG A 56 16.77 4.83 -17.95
C ARG A 56 15.95 5.66 -16.96
N LEU A 57 15.12 5.01 -16.15
CA LEU A 57 14.35 5.69 -15.10
C LEU A 57 15.26 6.26 -14.01
N ARG A 58 16.38 5.59 -13.70
CA ARG A 58 17.39 6.10 -12.78
C ARG A 58 17.99 7.43 -13.27
N GLU A 59 18.29 7.55 -14.56
CA GLU A 59 18.82 8.79 -15.16
C GLU A 59 17.83 9.97 -14.98
N VAL A 60 16.53 9.70 -15.08
CA VAL A 60 15.47 10.69 -14.85
C VAL A 60 15.31 11.03 -13.37
N LEU A 61 15.36 10.03 -12.49
CA LEU A 61 15.13 10.20 -11.05
C LEU A 61 16.31 10.87 -10.32
N LEU A 62 17.53 10.51 -10.72
CA LEU A 62 18.78 10.85 -10.03
C LEU A 62 19.78 11.53 -10.97
N PRO A 63 19.41 12.61 -11.68
CA PRO A 63 20.36 13.34 -12.49
C PRO A 63 21.44 13.97 -11.59
N ARG A 64 22.67 14.05 -12.11
CA ARG A 64 23.84 14.67 -11.43
C ARG A 64 24.01 16.15 -11.79
N THR A 65 23.26 16.62 -12.76
CA THR A 65 23.24 18.01 -13.24
C THR A 65 21.79 18.48 -13.28
N GLU A 66 21.52 19.77 -13.08
CA GLU A 66 20.15 20.30 -13.13
C GLU A 66 19.51 20.04 -14.51
N THR A 67 18.36 19.34 -14.53
CA THR A 67 17.65 18.97 -15.76
C THR A 67 16.26 19.61 -15.88
N GLY A 68 15.82 20.43 -14.93
CA GLY A 68 14.52 21.09 -14.98
C GLY A 68 13.87 21.33 -13.63
N ALA A 69 12.55 21.57 -13.63
CA ALA A 69 11.76 21.78 -12.44
C ALA A 69 11.76 20.55 -11.51
N PRO A 70 11.68 20.74 -10.18
CA PRO A 70 11.60 19.65 -9.23
C PRO A 70 10.37 18.78 -9.49
N HIS A 71 10.53 17.47 -9.32
CA HIS A 71 9.41 16.53 -9.47
C HIS A 71 8.44 16.63 -8.30
N ASP A 72 7.15 16.40 -8.56
CA ASP A 72 6.21 16.09 -7.50
C ASP A 72 6.60 14.78 -6.79
N ALA A 73 6.43 14.72 -5.47
CA ALA A 73 6.87 13.58 -4.66
C ALA A 73 6.14 12.26 -5.01
N LEU A 74 4.87 12.33 -5.43
CA LEU A 74 4.13 11.16 -5.89
C LEU A 74 4.59 10.74 -7.29
N THR A 75 4.98 11.68 -8.16
CA THR A 75 5.64 11.37 -9.44
C THR A 75 6.93 10.57 -9.21
N ASP A 76 7.78 11.01 -8.28
CA ASP A 76 8.99 10.25 -7.92
C ASP A 76 8.64 8.85 -7.41
N ALA A 77 7.66 8.74 -6.50
CA ALA A 77 7.22 7.45 -5.99
C ALA A 77 6.73 6.50 -7.10
N LEU A 78 6.00 7.02 -8.10
CA LEU A 78 5.52 6.25 -9.25
C LEU A 78 6.68 5.77 -10.12
N LEU A 79 7.65 6.64 -10.41
CA LEU A 79 8.82 6.30 -11.22
C LEU A 79 9.75 5.29 -10.52
N PHE A 80 10.00 5.44 -9.22
CA PHE A 80 10.73 4.43 -8.44
C PHE A 80 10.00 3.08 -8.47
N ASN A 81 8.68 3.07 -8.31
CA ASN A 81 7.89 1.84 -8.35
C ASN A 81 7.81 1.22 -9.76
N ALA A 82 7.83 2.03 -10.83
CA ALA A 82 7.93 1.52 -12.19
C ALA A 82 9.28 0.83 -12.44
N ALA A 83 10.39 1.43 -11.99
CA ALA A 83 11.71 0.81 -12.05
C ALA A 83 11.77 -0.49 -11.22
N ARG A 84 11.22 -0.47 -10.01
CA ARG A 84 11.11 -1.63 -9.12
C ARG A 84 10.31 -2.77 -9.73
N ARG A 85 9.17 -2.47 -10.36
CA ARG A 85 8.34 -3.50 -11.01
C ARG A 85 9.14 -4.27 -12.06
N GLN A 86 9.90 -3.55 -12.89
CA GLN A 86 10.75 -4.18 -13.89
C GLN A 86 11.82 -5.04 -13.23
N LEU A 87 12.53 -4.50 -12.22
CA LEU A 87 13.59 -5.22 -11.52
C LEU A 87 13.08 -6.49 -10.83
N VAL A 88 11.94 -6.42 -10.15
CA VAL A 88 11.32 -7.55 -9.47
C VAL A 88 10.97 -8.65 -10.46
N THR A 89 10.40 -8.27 -11.61
CA THR A 89 9.93 -9.21 -12.64
C THR A 89 11.07 -9.89 -13.38
N GLU A 90 12.09 -9.12 -13.79
CA GLU A 90 13.16 -9.63 -14.66
C GLU A 90 14.35 -10.24 -13.90
N VAL A 91 14.60 -9.79 -12.67
CA VAL A 91 15.85 -10.13 -11.95
C VAL A 91 15.56 -10.81 -10.62
N ILE A 92 14.82 -10.14 -9.73
CA ILE A 92 14.71 -10.60 -8.33
C ILE A 92 13.93 -11.91 -8.24
N ARG A 93 12.71 -11.97 -8.78
CA ARG A 93 11.88 -13.19 -8.67
C ARG A 93 12.53 -14.40 -9.37
N PRO A 94 13.07 -14.28 -10.59
CA PRO A 94 13.80 -15.39 -11.21
C PRO A 94 14.99 -15.87 -10.36
N ALA A 95 15.81 -14.95 -9.82
CA ALA A 95 16.94 -15.32 -8.97
C ALA A 95 16.51 -16.04 -7.68
N LEU A 96 15.42 -15.57 -7.04
CA LEU A 96 14.87 -16.23 -5.85
C LEU A 96 14.31 -17.63 -6.16
N ALA A 97 13.66 -17.79 -7.33
CA ALA A 97 13.14 -19.08 -7.79
C ALA A 97 14.27 -20.09 -8.05
N ASP A 98 15.42 -19.61 -8.53
CA ASP A 98 16.66 -20.40 -8.71
C ASP A 98 17.39 -20.71 -7.39
N GLY A 99 16.83 -20.33 -6.23
CA GLY A 99 17.44 -20.55 -4.92
C GLY A 99 18.61 -19.61 -4.60
N ARG A 100 18.81 -18.54 -5.37
CA ARG A 100 19.89 -17.56 -5.11
C ARG A 100 19.51 -16.60 -4.00
N THR A 101 20.52 -16.12 -3.28
CA THR A 101 20.36 -14.95 -2.42
C THR A 101 20.46 -13.69 -3.26
N VAL A 102 19.43 -12.86 -3.24
CA VAL A 102 19.43 -11.54 -3.87
C VAL A 102 19.85 -10.50 -2.83
N VAL A 103 20.94 -9.79 -3.10
CA VAL A 103 21.38 -8.63 -2.31
C VAL A 103 21.03 -7.37 -3.11
N CYS A 104 20.12 -6.54 -2.59
CA CYS A 104 19.64 -5.34 -3.26
C CYS A 104 20.03 -4.07 -2.47
N ALA A 105 20.82 -3.19 -3.07
CA ALA A 105 21.08 -1.87 -2.50
C ALA A 105 19.87 -0.95 -2.75
N ARG A 106 19.16 -0.59 -1.68
CA ARG A 106 17.83 0.05 -1.66
C ARG A 106 16.71 -0.83 -2.22
N PHE A 107 15.50 -0.61 -1.73
CA PHE A 107 14.26 -1.24 -2.17
C PHE A 107 13.04 -0.36 -1.78
N SER A 108 11.91 -0.97 -1.41
CA SER A 108 10.67 -0.26 -1.07
C SER A 108 10.76 0.63 0.17
N ASP A 109 11.58 0.27 1.16
CA ASP A 109 11.78 1.07 2.38
C ASP A 109 12.39 2.45 2.06
N SER A 110 13.29 2.54 1.06
CA SER A 110 13.77 3.81 0.53
C SER A 110 12.62 4.69 0.00
N THR A 111 11.63 4.13 -0.70
CA THR A 111 10.48 4.92 -1.17
C THR A 111 9.63 5.44 0.00
N MET A 112 9.42 4.61 1.03
CA MET A 112 8.69 5.03 2.24
C MET A 112 9.43 6.16 2.97
N ALA A 113 10.74 6.03 3.14
CA ALA A 113 11.54 7.00 3.87
C ALA A 113 11.63 8.34 3.13
N TYR A 114 11.93 8.33 1.83
CA TYR A 114 12.15 9.56 1.05
C TYR A 114 10.83 10.23 0.65
N GLN A 115 9.96 9.52 -0.06
CA GLN A 115 8.72 10.11 -0.55
C GLN A 115 7.68 10.21 0.58
N GLY A 116 7.67 9.27 1.52
CA GLY A 116 6.73 9.28 2.63
C GLY A 116 7.12 10.24 3.75
N PHE A 117 8.13 9.87 4.53
CA PHE A 117 8.56 10.67 5.68
C PHE A 117 9.26 11.98 5.27
N GLY A 118 10.12 11.93 4.25
CA GLY A 118 10.83 13.10 3.75
C GLY A 118 9.92 14.13 3.09
N ALA A 119 9.15 13.69 2.09
CA ALA A 119 8.36 14.55 1.20
C ALA A 119 6.85 14.62 1.52
N GLY A 120 6.36 13.84 2.49
CA GLY A 120 5.00 13.95 3.01
C GLY A 120 3.92 13.19 2.23
N VAL A 121 4.29 12.30 1.30
CA VAL A 121 3.31 11.41 0.64
C VAL A 121 2.75 10.43 1.69
N PRO A 122 1.43 10.21 1.78
CA PRO A 122 0.89 9.31 2.79
C PRO A 122 1.45 7.89 2.65
N VAL A 123 2.01 7.35 3.73
CA VAL A 123 2.70 6.05 3.74
C VAL A 123 1.77 4.91 3.33
N GLU A 124 0.47 5.00 3.62
CA GLU A 124 -0.50 4.01 3.17
C GLU A 124 -0.65 3.93 1.64
N GLN A 125 -0.54 5.07 0.94
CA GLN A 125 -0.56 5.10 -0.52
C GLN A 125 0.69 4.44 -1.08
N LEU A 126 1.85 4.76 -0.51
CA LEU A 126 3.12 4.16 -0.89
C LEU A 126 3.12 2.65 -0.64
N ARG A 127 2.54 2.16 0.46
CA ARG A 127 2.37 0.72 0.74
C ARG A 127 1.50 0.02 -0.30
N GLY A 128 0.42 0.68 -0.75
CA GLY A 128 -0.40 0.19 -1.86
C GLY A 128 0.40 0.06 -3.15
N MET A 129 1.20 1.08 -3.49
CA MET A 129 2.05 1.09 -4.68
C MET A 129 3.15 0.03 -4.61
N GLU A 130 3.79 -0.15 -3.45
CA GLU A 130 4.78 -1.20 -3.21
C GLU A 130 4.19 -2.58 -3.53
N VAL A 131 3.03 -2.91 -2.98
CA VAL A 131 2.40 -4.22 -3.20
C VAL A 131 2.17 -4.50 -4.68
N LEU A 132 1.75 -3.50 -5.45
CA LEU A 132 1.58 -3.60 -6.90
C LEU A 132 2.93 -3.74 -7.63
N ALA A 133 3.93 -2.97 -7.22
CA ALA A 133 5.25 -3.01 -7.84
C ALA A 133 5.96 -4.34 -7.57
N THR A 134 5.76 -4.96 -6.40
CA THR A 134 6.49 -6.15 -5.98
C THR A 134 5.70 -7.46 -6.10
N ASP A 135 4.40 -7.41 -6.45
CA ASP A 135 3.47 -8.55 -6.28
C ASP A 135 3.50 -9.11 -4.85
N GLY A 136 3.57 -8.22 -3.86
CA GLY A 136 3.64 -8.57 -2.44
C GLY A 136 4.97 -9.19 -1.99
N LEU A 137 6.01 -9.23 -2.83
CA LEU A 137 7.36 -9.63 -2.40
C LEU A 137 7.88 -8.65 -1.36
N ARG A 138 8.36 -9.19 -0.23
CA ARG A 138 9.01 -8.46 0.85
C ARG A 138 10.43 -9.00 1.06
N PRO A 139 11.38 -8.17 1.50
CA PRO A 139 12.68 -8.65 1.95
C PRO A 139 12.55 -9.64 3.11
N ASP A 140 13.37 -10.69 3.10
CA ASP A 140 13.52 -11.58 4.25
C ASP A 140 14.34 -10.89 5.37
N LEU A 141 15.23 -9.98 4.99
CA LEU A 141 16.04 -9.18 5.92
C LEU A 141 16.38 -7.82 5.30
N THR A 142 16.32 -6.78 6.10
CA THR A 142 16.74 -5.42 5.75
C THR A 142 17.81 -4.93 6.70
N ILE A 143 18.98 -4.65 6.16
CA ILE A 143 20.09 -4.04 6.88
C ILE A 143 19.95 -2.52 6.77
N LEU A 144 19.64 -1.85 7.88
CA LEU A 144 19.58 -0.40 7.94
C LEU A 144 20.94 0.15 8.41
N LEU A 145 21.69 0.76 7.50
CA LEU A 145 22.93 1.48 7.81
C LEU A 145 22.58 2.88 8.33
N ASP A 146 22.57 3.05 9.65
CA ASP A 146 22.19 4.29 10.31
C ASP A 146 23.42 5.14 10.63
N LEU A 147 23.35 6.43 10.33
CA LEU A 147 24.38 7.43 10.63
C LEU A 147 23.75 8.82 10.70
N PRO A 148 24.37 9.77 11.44
CA PRO A 148 24.01 11.18 11.37
C PRO A 148 24.02 11.71 9.93
N VAL A 149 23.05 12.57 9.61
CA VAL A 149 22.85 13.07 8.25
C VAL A 149 24.05 13.89 7.80
N GLU A 150 24.58 14.75 8.67
CA GLU A 150 25.75 15.58 8.41
C GLU A 150 26.98 14.72 8.12
N SER A 151 27.21 13.66 8.93
CA SER A 151 28.27 12.67 8.69
C SER A 151 28.12 11.99 7.33
N GLY A 152 26.88 11.68 6.92
CA GLY A 152 26.58 11.07 5.63
C GLY A 152 26.81 11.99 4.43
N LEU A 153 26.34 13.24 4.51
CA LEU A 153 26.52 14.24 3.46
C LEU A 153 28.00 14.61 3.30
N ALA A 154 28.76 14.71 4.39
CA ALA A 154 30.20 15.00 4.35
C ALA A 154 31.04 13.90 3.66
N ARG A 155 30.51 12.66 3.56
CA ARG A 155 31.18 11.55 2.87
C ARG A 155 31.04 11.62 1.34
N LYS A 156 30.20 12.50 0.79
CA LYS A 156 30.02 12.62 -0.66
C LYS A 156 30.89 13.73 -1.25
N ALA A 157 31.54 13.41 -2.37
CA ALA A 157 32.22 14.43 -3.16
C ALA A 157 31.18 15.34 -3.84
N PRO A 158 31.46 16.64 -4.05
CA PRO A 158 30.52 17.57 -4.68
C PRO A 158 29.97 17.13 -6.05
N GLY A 159 30.76 16.38 -6.85
CA GLY A 159 30.33 15.83 -8.15
C GLY A 159 29.52 14.53 -8.08
N ASP A 160 29.36 13.97 -6.88
CA ASP A 160 28.57 12.75 -6.63
C ASP A 160 27.18 13.01 -6.07
N MET A 161 26.84 14.29 -5.90
CA MET A 161 25.54 14.71 -5.40
C MET A 161 24.44 14.41 -6.41
N THR A 162 23.38 13.73 -5.96
CA THR A 162 22.17 13.52 -6.77
C THR A 162 21.20 14.69 -6.60
N ARG A 163 20.19 14.80 -7.49
CA ARG A 163 19.08 15.75 -7.33
C ARG A 163 18.53 15.79 -5.91
N PHE A 164 18.28 14.64 -5.28
CA PHE A 164 17.73 14.58 -3.92
C PHE A 164 18.67 15.17 -2.85
N GLU A 165 19.97 15.22 -3.10
CA GLU A 165 20.92 15.81 -2.15
C GLU A 165 21.16 17.30 -2.42
N ALA A 166 20.89 17.75 -3.65
CA ALA A 166 21.02 19.15 -4.03
C ALA A 166 19.73 19.95 -3.79
N GLU A 167 18.57 19.32 -3.98
CA GLU A 167 17.24 19.95 -3.95
C GLU A 167 16.68 20.09 -2.52
N PHE A 168 17.08 19.19 -1.61
CA PHE A 168 16.50 19.12 -0.27
C PHE A 168 17.47 19.57 0.82
N ASP A 169 16.89 20.14 1.89
CA ASP A 169 17.63 20.66 3.04
C ASP A 169 17.97 19.57 4.08
N LEU A 170 18.71 19.97 5.11
CA LEU A 170 19.09 19.10 6.22
C LEU A 170 17.85 18.51 6.92
N GLU A 171 16.79 19.30 7.09
CA GLU A 171 15.57 18.85 7.75
C GLU A 171 14.87 17.72 6.99
N PHE A 172 14.83 17.79 5.66
CA PHE A 172 14.33 16.68 4.84
C PHE A 172 15.11 15.40 5.10
N HIS A 173 16.43 15.46 5.07
CA HIS A 173 17.26 14.28 5.29
C HIS A 173 17.14 13.72 6.72
N GLU A 174 16.94 14.58 7.73
CA GLU A 174 16.62 14.14 9.09
C GLU A 174 15.25 13.45 9.16
N ARG A 175 14.23 13.95 8.46
CA ARG A 175 12.93 13.25 8.32
C ARG A 175 13.08 11.89 7.66
N VAL A 176 13.91 11.79 6.62
CA VAL A 176 14.22 10.50 5.94
C VAL A 176 14.86 9.51 6.92
N ARG A 177 15.88 9.93 7.67
CA ARG A 177 16.54 9.09 8.67
C ARG A 177 15.55 8.64 9.76
N ALA A 178 14.75 9.57 10.28
CA ALA A 178 13.71 9.28 11.26
C ALA A 178 12.68 8.29 10.70
N GLY A 179 12.33 8.41 9.42
CA GLY A 179 11.45 7.49 8.71
C GLY A 179 12.00 6.07 8.64
N PHE A 180 13.27 5.89 8.26
CA PHE A 180 13.92 4.57 8.30
C PHE A 180 13.90 3.94 9.70
N ARG A 181 14.21 4.74 10.74
CA ARG A 181 14.15 4.26 12.12
C ARG A 181 12.73 3.92 12.57
N ALA A 182 11.71 4.62 12.06
CA ALA A 182 10.31 4.28 12.32
C ALA A 182 9.93 2.93 11.68
N LEU A 183 10.29 2.71 10.42
CA LEU A 183 10.07 1.43 9.72
C LEU A 183 10.74 0.26 10.46
N ALA A 184 11.99 0.45 10.90
CA ALA A 184 12.72 -0.56 11.64
C ALA A 184 12.10 -0.88 13.01
N ARG A 185 11.49 0.11 13.69
CA ARG A 185 10.75 -0.13 14.94
C ARG A 185 9.43 -0.86 14.72
N ASP A 186 8.74 -0.58 13.60
CA ASP A 186 7.45 -1.19 13.28
C ASP A 186 7.60 -2.64 12.78
N GLU A 187 8.77 -3.01 12.24
CA GLU A 187 9.06 -4.34 11.69
C GLU A 187 10.37 -4.96 12.26
N PRO A 188 10.47 -5.13 13.60
CA PRO A 188 11.74 -5.50 14.26
C PRO A 188 12.26 -6.88 13.87
N ASP A 189 11.38 -7.79 13.41
CA ASP A 189 11.76 -9.12 12.95
C ASP A 189 12.44 -9.12 11.57
N ARG A 190 12.21 -8.06 10.77
CA ARG A 190 12.76 -7.92 9.41
C ARG A 190 13.99 -7.01 9.36
N PHE A 191 14.16 -6.11 10.32
CA PHE A 191 15.24 -5.11 10.30
C PHE A 191 16.39 -5.42 11.25
N VAL A 192 17.61 -5.18 10.76
CA VAL A 192 18.81 -5.09 11.60
C VAL A 192 19.43 -3.71 11.40
N ILE A 193 19.46 -2.92 12.47
CA ILE A 193 20.09 -1.58 12.45
C ILE A 193 21.58 -1.74 12.73
N VAL A 194 22.41 -1.17 11.88
CA VAL A 194 23.87 -1.17 11.98
C VAL A 194 24.37 0.26 12.01
N ASP A 195 25.14 0.60 13.03
CA ASP A 195 25.84 1.89 13.13
C ASP A 195 26.88 2.00 12.01
N ALA A 196 26.66 2.93 11.08
CA ALA A 196 27.52 3.17 9.92
C ALA A 196 28.59 4.26 10.17
N GLU A 197 28.71 4.77 11.40
CA GLU A 197 29.86 5.57 11.85
C GLU A 197 31.04 4.69 12.27
N ALA A 198 30.78 3.43 12.65
CA ALA A 198 31.80 2.44 12.93
C ALA A 198 32.73 2.18 11.73
N ASP A 199 33.88 1.56 12.00
CA ASP A 199 34.81 1.23 10.94
C ASP A 199 34.18 0.27 9.92
N MET A 200 34.57 0.44 8.64
CA MET A 200 33.95 -0.27 7.52
C MET A 200 34.02 -1.80 7.66
N GLU A 201 35.06 -2.33 8.32
CA GLU A 201 35.26 -3.77 8.49
C GLU A 201 34.36 -4.33 9.61
N ALA A 202 34.22 -3.60 10.73
CA ALA A 202 33.26 -3.92 11.77
C ALA A 202 31.82 -3.90 11.24
N VAL A 203 31.45 -2.88 10.46
CA VAL A 203 30.15 -2.82 9.78
C VAL A 203 29.95 -4.04 8.90
N ALA A 204 30.92 -4.40 8.06
CA ALA A 204 30.84 -5.58 7.20
C ALA A 204 30.69 -6.88 7.99
N SER A 205 31.40 -7.01 9.12
CA SER A 205 31.35 -8.18 10.01
C SER A 205 29.97 -8.35 10.67
N ILE A 206 29.36 -7.25 11.14
CA ILE A 206 28.01 -7.26 11.73
C ILE A 206 26.99 -7.71 10.68
N ILE A 207 27.06 -7.13 9.47
CA ILE A 207 26.15 -7.47 8.36
C ILE A 207 26.28 -8.94 7.99
N ALA A 208 27.51 -9.42 7.80
CA ALA A 208 27.79 -10.82 7.51
C ALA A 208 27.22 -11.76 8.58
N SER A 209 27.40 -11.41 9.86
CA SER A 209 26.90 -12.22 10.98
C SER A 209 25.37 -12.29 11.02
N ALA A 210 24.67 -11.16 10.78
CA ALA A 210 23.22 -11.13 10.73
C ALA A 210 22.67 -12.02 9.59
N VAL A 211 23.30 -11.98 8.42
CA VAL A 211 22.90 -12.79 7.27
C VAL A 211 23.21 -14.27 7.48
N ASP A 212 24.36 -14.60 8.07
CA ASP A 212 24.72 -15.98 8.42
C ASP A 212 23.72 -16.57 9.43
N LEU A 213 23.29 -15.80 10.44
CA LEU A 213 22.26 -16.21 11.40
C LEU A 213 20.93 -16.50 10.72
N LEU A 214 20.52 -15.61 9.80
CA LEU A 214 19.34 -15.83 8.98
C LEU A 214 19.49 -17.18 8.26
N HIS A 215 20.61 -17.47 7.59
CA HIS A 215 20.81 -18.70 6.79
C HIS A 215 20.74 -19.97 7.66
N ARG A 216 21.34 -19.94 8.85
CA ARG A 216 21.30 -21.07 9.80
C ARG A 216 19.90 -21.35 10.35
N ALA A 217 19.09 -20.32 10.57
CA ALA A 217 17.72 -20.48 11.07
C ALA A 217 16.79 -21.26 10.11
N SER A 218 17.20 -21.48 8.86
CA SER A 218 16.46 -22.28 7.88
C SER A 218 17.06 -23.67 7.61
N GLU A 219 18.10 -24.06 8.35
CA GLU A 219 18.60 -25.44 8.30
C GLU A 219 17.67 -26.37 9.10
N PRO A 220 17.26 -27.52 8.54
CA PRO A 220 16.28 -28.42 9.18
C PRO A 220 16.76 -29.01 10.52
N GLU A 221 18.07 -29.03 10.80
CA GLU A 221 18.63 -29.49 12.08
C GLU A 221 18.37 -28.52 13.25
N CYS A 222 18.16 -27.22 12.99
CA CYS A 222 17.96 -26.22 14.04
C CYS A 222 16.51 -26.19 14.58
N LEU A 223 15.56 -26.81 13.87
CA LEU A 223 14.13 -26.84 14.25
C LEU A 223 13.79 -27.89 15.32
N LEU A 224 14.71 -28.78 15.69
CA LEU A 224 14.43 -29.93 16.57
C LEU A 224 14.77 -29.74 18.05
N LEU A 225 15.29 -28.57 18.46
CA LEU A 225 15.71 -28.34 19.85
C LEU A 225 15.16 -27.05 20.45
N ARG A 226 13.86 -26.76 20.31
CA ARG A 226 13.19 -25.75 21.16
C ARG A 226 11.72 -26.10 21.42
N THR A 227 11.46 -26.83 22.50
CA THR A 227 10.22 -26.68 23.28
C THR A 227 10.39 -25.52 24.27
N PRO A 228 9.41 -24.61 24.43
CA PRO A 228 9.48 -23.47 25.35
C PRO A 228 8.84 -23.80 26.72
N PRO A 229 9.07 -23.00 27.78
CA PRO A 229 8.02 -22.66 28.71
C PRO A 229 7.39 -21.34 28.25
N MET A 230 6.15 -21.41 27.76
CA MET A 230 5.29 -20.23 27.57
C MET A 230 4.54 -19.96 28.87
N SER A 231 4.74 -18.77 29.45
CA SER A 231 3.73 -18.07 30.25
C SER A 231 3.75 -16.60 29.83
N ASP A 232 2.96 -16.28 28.83
CA ASP A 232 2.18 -15.05 28.70
C ASP A 232 1.51 -15.08 27.33
N THR A 233 0.21 -15.33 27.35
CA THR A 233 -0.66 -15.26 26.17
C THR A 233 -0.83 -13.81 25.73
N PRO A 234 -0.48 -13.43 24.49
CA PRO A 234 -0.98 -12.21 23.89
C PRO A 234 -2.45 -12.46 23.49
N THR A 235 -3.33 -11.58 23.94
CA THR A 235 -4.72 -11.50 23.49
C THR A 235 -4.78 -11.42 21.96
N PRO A 236 -5.51 -12.31 21.27
CA PRO A 236 -5.61 -12.24 19.82
C PRO A 236 -6.45 -11.01 19.41
N LEU A 237 -5.95 -10.25 18.45
CA LEU A 237 -6.77 -9.32 17.66
C LEU A 237 -7.88 -10.13 16.98
N ARG A 238 -9.13 -9.93 17.42
CA ARG A 238 -10.31 -10.56 16.81
C ARG A 238 -10.55 -9.95 15.43
N LEU A 239 -10.35 -10.74 14.37
CA LEU A 239 -10.88 -10.48 13.03
C LEU A 239 -12.42 -10.41 13.08
N ARG A 240 -13.02 -9.48 12.32
CA ARG A 240 -14.48 -9.38 12.11
C ARG A 240 -15.06 -10.77 11.82
N VAL A 241 -16.09 -11.16 12.58
CA VAL A 241 -16.83 -12.41 12.34
C VAL A 241 -17.57 -12.25 11.00
N ALA A 242 -17.20 -13.06 10.01
CA ALA A 242 -17.88 -13.09 8.72
C ALA A 242 -19.36 -13.42 8.91
N THR A 243 -20.25 -12.69 8.23
CA THR A 243 -21.69 -13.00 8.26
C THR A 243 -21.98 -14.23 7.39
N VAL A 244 -23.06 -14.96 7.66
CA VAL A 244 -23.50 -16.13 6.85
C VAL A 244 -23.61 -15.79 5.35
N THR A 245 -23.97 -14.54 5.04
CA THR A 245 -24.01 -13.99 3.69
C THR A 245 -22.63 -13.74 3.07
N ASP A 246 -21.61 -13.35 3.85
CA ASP A 246 -20.24 -13.15 3.36
C ASP A 246 -19.57 -14.48 2.99
N ASP A 247 -19.85 -15.55 3.73
CA ASP A 247 -19.36 -16.88 3.42
C ASP A 247 -20.07 -17.48 2.20
N ALA A 248 -21.38 -17.24 2.06
CA ALA A 248 -22.14 -17.64 0.86
C ALA A 248 -21.63 -16.91 -0.40
N ASP A 249 -21.36 -15.61 -0.34
CA ASP A 249 -20.80 -14.86 -1.47
C ASP A 249 -19.37 -15.32 -1.82
N ARG A 250 -18.57 -15.67 -0.81
CA ARG A 250 -17.22 -16.22 -1.01
C ARG A 250 -17.28 -17.55 -1.75
N SER A 251 -18.23 -18.42 -1.38
CA SER A 251 -18.43 -19.69 -2.07
C SER A 251 -18.79 -19.51 -3.55
N VAL A 252 -19.52 -18.44 -3.89
CA VAL A 252 -19.83 -18.08 -5.28
C VAL A 252 -18.59 -17.62 -6.02
N LEU A 253 -17.75 -16.76 -5.45
CA LEU A 253 -16.50 -16.33 -6.10
C LEU A 253 -15.53 -17.47 -6.37
N ILE A 254 -15.42 -18.44 -5.45
CA ILE A 254 -14.59 -19.63 -5.63
C ILE A 254 -15.10 -20.46 -6.84
N ARG A 255 -16.42 -20.63 -6.98
CA ARG A 255 -17.02 -21.31 -8.15
C ARG A 255 -16.79 -20.54 -9.44
N VAL A 256 -16.91 -19.21 -9.41
CA VAL A 256 -16.60 -18.35 -10.57
C VAL A 256 -15.13 -18.49 -10.99
N SER A 257 -14.19 -18.51 -10.05
CA SER A 257 -12.76 -18.73 -10.36
C SER A 257 -12.45 -20.12 -10.92
N ASN A 258 -13.28 -21.12 -10.60
CA ASN A 258 -13.16 -22.46 -11.15
C ASN A 258 -13.83 -22.63 -12.53
N GLY A 259 -14.30 -21.54 -13.14
CA GLY A 259 -14.86 -21.53 -14.49
C GLY A 259 -16.34 -21.87 -14.59
N GLU A 260 -17.08 -21.91 -13.48
CA GLU A 260 -18.53 -22.09 -13.49
C GLU A 260 -19.22 -20.80 -13.96
N LEU A 261 -19.54 -20.73 -15.25
CA LEU A 261 -20.06 -19.53 -15.92
C LEU A 261 -21.36 -18.98 -15.29
N ASN A 262 -22.21 -19.84 -14.72
CA ASN A 262 -23.50 -19.45 -14.14
C ASN A 262 -23.39 -19.04 -12.66
N ALA A 263 -22.23 -19.21 -12.01
CA ALA A 263 -22.08 -18.89 -10.59
C ALA A 263 -22.18 -17.37 -10.34
N LEU A 264 -21.72 -16.54 -11.29
CA LEU A 264 -21.80 -15.08 -11.16
C LEU A 264 -23.25 -14.57 -11.14
N ASP A 265 -24.18 -15.29 -11.78
CA ASP A 265 -25.60 -14.93 -11.80
C ASP A 265 -26.19 -14.88 -10.39
N GLU A 266 -25.67 -15.68 -9.44
CA GLU A 266 -26.10 -15.65 -8.05
C GLU A 266 -25.71 -14.32 -7.36
N LEU A 267 -24.53 -13.78 -7.65
CA LEU A 267 -24.12 -12.45 -7.17
C LEU A 267 -24.87 -11.35 -7.92
N TYR A 268 -25.13 -11.53 -9.22
CA TYR A 268 -25.90 -10.58 -10.01
C TYR A 268 -27.33 -10.45 -9.48
N GLU A 269 -28.06 -11.54 -9.33
CA GLU A 269 -29.43 -11.51 -8.80
C GLU A 269 -29.50 -10.93 -7.38
N ARG A 270 -28.50 -11.23 -6.54
CA ARG A 270 -28.43 -10.74 -5.16
C ARG A 270 -28.11 -9.24 -5.06
N TYR A 271 -27.29 -8.72 -5.96
CA TYR A 271 -26.73 -7.37 -5.84
C TYR A 271 -27.10 -6.39 -6.97
N LYS A 272 -27.78 -6.82 -8.04
CA LYS A 272 -28.16 -5.98 -9.18
C LYS A 272 -28.95 -4.74 -8.77
N THR A 273 -29.93 -4.87 -7.88
CA THR A 273 -30.77 -3.73 -7.47
C THR A 273 -29.96 -2.68 -6.70
N MET A 274 -29.03 -3.12 -5.85
CA MET A 274 -28.17 -2.23 -5.08
C MET A 274 -27.06 -1.61 -5.94
N ALA A 275 -26.44 -2.39 -6.82
CA ALA A 275 -25.47 -1.92 -7.80
C ALA A 275 -26.09 -0.88 -8.74
N TYR A 276 -27.29 -1.16 -9.26
CA TYR A 276 -28.06 -0.23 -10.08
C TYR A 276 -28.41 1.05 -9.33
N SER A 277 -28.87 0.94 -8.07
CA SER A 277 -29.17 2.11 -7.25
C SER A 277 -27.95 3.02 -7.04
N ILE A 278 -26.77 2.44 -6.84
CA ILE A 278 -25.51 3.19 -6.71
C ILE A 278 -25.12 3.82 -8.05
N ALA A 279 -25.12 3.04 -9.14
CA ALA A 279 -24.77 3.51 -10.46
C ALA A 279 -25.69 4.65 -10.90
N TYR A 280 -27.01 4.47 -10.79
CA TYR A 280 -28.02 5.46 -11.15
C TYR A 280 -27.90 6.76 -10.36
N ARG A 281 -27.59 6.67 -9.06
CA ARG A 281 -27.40 7.88 -8.23
C ARG A 281 -26.19 8.71 -8.69
N ILE A 282 -25.15 8.06 -9.22
CA ILE A 282 -23.94 8.73 -9.70
C ILE A 282 -24.11 9.19 -11.15
N THR A 283 -24.67 8.36 -12.02
CA THR A 283 -24.84 8.68 -13.44
C THR A 283 -26.01 9.60 -13.73
N ASN A 284 -27.03 9.59 -12.85
CA ASN A 284 -28.34 10.22 -13.03
C ASN A 284 -28.97 9.90 -14.40
N ASP A 285 -28.69 8.71 -14.91
CA ASP A 285 -29.04 8.27 -16.26
C ASP A 285 -29.28 6.76 -16.22
N ALA A 286 -30.50 6.34 -16.56
CA ALA A 286 -30.94 4.96 -16.42
C ALA A 286 -30.14 4.02 -17.33
N THR A 287 -29.94 4.41 -18.59
CA THR A 287 -29.21 3.61 -19.58
C THR A 287 -27.74 3.49 -19.18
N LEU A 288 -27.11 4.61 -18.81
CA LEU A 288 -25.71 4.59 -18.38
C LEU A 288 -25.51 3.80 -17.07
N ALA A 289 -26.49 3.81 -16.17
CA ALA A 289 -26.46 3.02 -14.95
C ALA A 289 -26.53 1.51 -15.24
N GLU A 290 -27.36 1.08 -16.19
CA GLU A 290 -27.43 -0.32 -16.61
C GLU A 290 -26.09 -0.78 -17.20
N ASP A 291 -25.50 0.02 -18.09
CA ASP A 291 -24.18 -0.26 -18.70
C ASP A 291 -23.09 -0.40 -17.64
N VAL A 292 -23.06 0.52 -16.66
CA VAL A 292 -22.11 0.49 -15.54
C VAL A 292 -22.24 -0.78 -14.71
N VAL A 293 -23.47 -1.20 -14.41
CA VAL A 293 -23.71 -2.43 -13.65
C VAL A 293 -23.22 -3.63 -14.45
N GLN A 294 -23.58 -3.74 -15.73
CA GLN A 294 -23.13 -4.84 -16.58
C GLN A 294 -21.59 -4.90 -16.65
N ASP A 295 -20.93 -3.77 -16.90
CA ASP A 295 -19.48 -3.68 -16.94
C ASP A 295 -18.82 -4.01 -15.59
N ALA A 296 -19.48 -3.65 -14.48
CA ALA A 296 -18.98 -3.94 -13.14
C ALA A 296 -19.00 -5.44 -12.85
N PHE A 297 -20.09 -6.14 -13.17
CA PHE A 297 -20.19 -7.59 -13.01
C PHE A 297 -19.27 -8.35 -13.96
N LEU A 298 -19.14 -7.92 -15.22
CA LEU A 298 -18.13 -8.46 -16.13
C LEU A 298 -16.70 -8.23 -15.62
N GLY A 299 -16.44 -7.07 -15.01
CA GLY A 299 -15.19 -6.77 -14.35
C GLY A 299 -14.93 -7.64 -13.12
N ALA A 300 -15.96 -7.91 -12.32
CA ALA A 300 -15.88 -8.80 -11.16
C ALA A 300 -15.58 -10.24 -11.60
N TRP A 301 -16.22 -10.71 -12.66
CA TRP A 301 -15.94 -12.02 -13.27
C TRP A 301 -14.47 -12.16 -13.69
N ARG A 302 -13.94 -11.20 -14.46
CA ARG A 302 -12.54 -11.21 -14.93
C ARG A 302 -11.50 -11.15 -13.82
N ASN A 303 -11.89 -10.68 -12.63
CA ASN A 303 -10.98 -10.46 -11.50
C ASN A 303 -11.38 -11.26 -10.27
N ALA A 304 -12.24 -12.28 -10.40
CA ALA A 304 -12.72 -13.07 -9.27
C ALA A 304 -11.56 -13.75 -8.51
N GLU A 305 -10.54 -14.23 -9.22
CA GLU A 305 -9.31 -14.81 -8.66
C GLU A 305 -8.46 -13.82 -7.84
N ARG A 306 -8.67 -12.51 -8.02
CA ARG A 306 -7.93 -11.45 -7.31
C ARG A 306 -8.60 -11.02 -6.01
N TYR A 307 -9.77 -11.57 -5.68
CA TYR A 307 -10.41 -11.34 -4.40
C TYR A 307 -9.59 -12.02 -3.28
N ILE A 308 -9.22 -11.23 -2.26
CA ILE A 308 -8.42 -11.71 -1.13
C ILE A 308 -9.29 -11.70 0.12
N GLU A 309 -9.42 -12.86 0.75
CA GLU A 309 -10.11 -13.03 2.02
C GLU A 309 -9.44 -12.18 3.12
N GLY A 310 -10.24 -11.42 3.89
CA GLY A 310 -9.76 -10.57 5.00
C GLY A 310 -9.59 -9.08 4.68
N ARG A 311 -9.69 -8.63 3.42
CA ARG A 311 -9.65 -7.20 3.04
C ARG A 311 -11.01 -6.48 3.05
N GLY A 312 -12.10 -7.23 3.17
CA GLY A 312 -13.48 -6.71 3.12
C GLY A 312 -14.43 -7.79 2.58
N SER A 313 -15.75 -7.60 2.74
CA SER A 313 -16.73 -8.53 2.18
C SER A 313 -16.79 -8.48 0.66
N VAL A 314 -17.25 -9.58 0.05
CA VAL A 314 -17.51 -9.66 -1.40
C VAL A 314 -18.48 -8.57 -1.84
N LYS A 315 -19.53 -8.31 -1.04
CA LYS A 315 -20.46 -7.19 -1.21
C LYS A 315 -19.71 -5.85 -1.34
N THR A 316 -18.88 -5.50 -0.36
CA THR A 316 -18.16 -4.21 -0.36
C THR A 316 -17.18 -4.09 -1.52
N TRP A 317 -16.48 -5.18 -1.86
CA TRP A 317 -15.59 -5.24 -3.02
C TRP A 317 -16.35 -5.01 -4.34
N LEU A 318 -17.47 -5.72 -4.55
CA LEU A 318 -18.30 -5.60 -5.74
C LEU A 318 -18.92 -4.21 -5.90
N LEU A 319 -19.49 -3.66 -4.83
CA LEU A 319 -20.09 -2.31 -4.88
C LEU A 319 -19.05 -1.21 -5.10
N SER A 320 -17.80 -1.42 -4.66
CA SER A 320 -16.68 -0.53 -4.98
C SER A 320 -16.33 -0.54 -6.47
N ILE A 321 -16.37 -1.70 -7.13
CA ILE A 321 -16.18 -1.80 -8.57
C ILE A 321 -17.28 -1.02 -9.32
N VAL A 322 -18.54 -1.16 -8.90
CA VAL A 322 -19.69 -0.43 -9.46
C VAL A 322 -19.51 1.08 -9.31
N HIS A 323 -19.13 1.53 -8.13
CA HIS A 323 -18.91 2.95 -7.83
C HIS A 323 -17.82 3.57 -8.73
N HIS A 324 -16.67 2.90 -8.88
CA HIS A 324 -15.59 3.40 -9.74
C HIS A 324 -16.02 3.47 -11.21
N ARG A 325 -16.71 2.45 -11.71
CA ARG A 325 -17.22 2.45 -13.09
C ARG A 325 -18.27 3.52 -13.34
N ALA A 326 -19.15 3.79 -12.37
CA ALA A 326 -20.14 4.85 -12.46
C ALA A 326 -19.48 6.23 -12.61
N ILE A 327 -18.44 6.49 -11.81
CA ILE A 327 -17.64 7.73 -11.89
C ILE A 327 -16.94 7.84 -13.24
N ASP A 328 -16.30 6.77 -13.71
CA ASP A 328 -15.61 6.77 -14.99
C ASP A 328 -16.57 6.99 -16.17
N ALA A 329 -17.78 6.43 -16.10
CA ALA A 329 -18.82 6.62 -17.10
C ALA A 329 -19.30 8.08 -17.18
N VAL A 330 -19.52 8.72 -16.02
CA VAL A 330 -19.87 10.17 -15.96
C VAL A 330 -18.72 11.03 -16.50
N ARG A 331 -17.47 10.67 -16.21
CA ARG A 331 -16.29 11.39 -16.70
C ARG A 331 -16.14 11.31 -18.21
N ARG A 332 -16.33 10.13 -18.80
CA ARG A 332 -16.30 9.95 -20.28
C ARG A 332 -17.39 10.74 -20.99
N ARG A 333 -18.51 11.01 -20.31
CA ARG A 333 -19.64 11.79 -20.83
C ARG A 333 -19.37 13.30 -20.85
N ARG A 334 -18.43 13.82 -20.05
CA ARG A 334 -18.06 15.25 -20.06
C ARG A 334 -16.94 15.49 -21.09
N PRO A 335 -17.22 16.08 -22.26
CA PRO A 335 -16.18 16.43 -23.21
C PRO A 335 -15.42 17.66 -22.69
N THR A 336 -14.10 17.70 -22.91
CA THR A 336 -13.29 18.90 -22.73
C THR A 336 -13.75 20.02 -23.67
N THR A 337 -14.28 21.08 -23.05
CA THR A 337 -14.43 22.49 -23.50
C THR A 337 -15.69 22.92 -24.29
N GLU A 338 -16.21 24.06 -23.82
CA GLU A 338 -17.28 25.00 -24.25
C GLU A 338 -18.76 24.67 -23.94
N LEU A 339 -19.33 25.50 -23.05
CA LEU A 339 -20.76 25.59 -22.70
C LEU A 339 -21.57 26.23 -23.84
N PRO A 340 -22.85 25.84 -23.98
CA PRO A 340 -23.90 26.86 -24.01
C PRO A 340 -24.96 26.64 -22.93
N GLU A 341 -25.52 27.76 -22.47
CA GLU A 341 -26.62 27.88 -21.52
C GLU A 341 -27.84 27.05 -21.93
N PHE A 342 -28.30 26.19 -21.04
CA PHE A 342 -29.72 25.83 -20.97
C PHE A 342 -30.15 25.82 -19.50
N GLU A 343 -30.98 26.81 -19.15
CA GLU A 343 -31.84 26.77 -17.98
C GLU A 343 -32.74 25.53 -18.08
N ALA A 344 -32.36 24.45 -17.41
CA ALA A 344 -33.26 23.36 -17.09
C ALA A 344 -33.46 23.38 -15.57
N VAL A 345 -34.62 23.88 -15.13
CA VAL A 345 -35.09 23.72 -13.75
C VAL A 345 -35.06 22.22 -13.43
N PRO A 346 -34.26 21.76 -12.45
CA PRO A 346 -34.26 20.35 -12.05
C PRO A 346 -35.68 19.96 -11.63
N PRO A 347 -36.23 18.82 -12.09
CA PRO A 347 -37.52 18.35 -11.60
C PRO A 347 -37.47 18.18 -10.07
N PRO A 348 -38.58 18.41 -9.36
CA PRO A 348 -38.60 18.30 -7.90
C PRO A 348 -38.14 16.90 -7.53
N ALA A 349 -37.08 16.84 -6.72
CA ALA A 349 -36.49 15.59 -6.29
C ALA A 349 -37.59 14.68 -5.73
N LEU A 350 -37.82 13.55 -6.40
CA LEU A 350 -38.47 12.39 -5.80
C LEU A 350 -37.65 12.07 -4.55
N ARG A 351 -38.19 12.41 -3.38
CA ARG A 351 -37.64 11.99 -2.09
C ARG A 351 -37.83 10.48 -1.98
N ALA A 352 -36.90 9.75 -2.59
CA ALA A 352 -36.67 8.37 -2.22
C ALA A 352 -36.12 8.37 -0.78
N PRO A 353 -36.58 7.46 0.10
CA PRO A 353 -36.03 7.30 1.44
C PRO A 353 -34.51 7.18 1.39
N ASP A 354 -33.83 7.61 2.46
CA ASP A 354 -32.39 7.45 2.63
C ASP A 354 -32.03 5.95 2.71
N VAL A 355 -31.93 5.28 1.56
CA VAL A 355 -31.60 3.85 1.48
C VAL A 355 -30.12 3.60 1.85
N TRP A 356 -29.28 4.63 1.97
CA TRP A 356 -27.96 4.46 2.60
C TRP A 356 -28.13 4.02 4.06
N SER A 357 -29.19 4.50 4.74
CA SER A 357 -29.52 4.08 6.08
C SER A 357 -30.10 2.67 6.21
N GLU A 358 -30.71 2.12 5.16
CA GLU A 358 -31.20 0.73 5.11
C GLU A 358 -30.15 -0.25 4.60
N VAL A 359 -29.31 0.14 3.64
CA VAL A 359 -28.25 -0.72 3.06
C VAL A 359 -27.06 -0.87 4.00
N ALA A 360 -26.79 0.15 4.82
CA ALA A 360 -25.76 0.11 5.85
C ALA A 360 -26.29 -0.31 7.23
N ALA A 361 -27.60 -0.54 7.41
CA ALA A 361 -28.09 -1.20 8.62
C ALA A 361 -27.79 -2.71 8.51
N SER A 362 -27.24 -3.35 9.53
CA SER A 362 -27.68 -3.22 10.93
C SER A 362 -26.61 -2.88 11.97
N LEU A 363 -25.36 -2.59 11.60
CA LEU A 363 -24.35 -2.11 12.57
C LEU A 363 -23.54 -0.91 12.03
N ASP A 364 -23.16 -0.94 10.74
CA ASP A 364 -22.28 0.09 10.16
C ASP A 364 -22.98 1.46 9.97
N ALA A 365 -24.29 1.55 9.68
CA ALA A 365 -24.98 2.83 9.41
C ALA A 365 -25.11 3.74 10.64
N VAL A 366 -25.32 3.15 11.82
CA VAL A 366 -25.44 3.92 13.07
C VAL A 366 -24.07 4.48 13.42
N GLU A 367 -23.02 3.67 13.28
CA GLU A 367 -21.64 4.07 13.51
C GLU A 367 -21.16 5.12 12.51
N VAL A 368 -21.47 4.96 11.21
CA VAL A 368 -21.14 5.96 10.18
C VAL A 368 -21.90 7.27 10.43
N ARG A 369 -23.18 7.22 10.79
CA ARG A 369 -23.94 8.44 11.12
C ARG A 369 -23.47 9.11 12.40
N ALA A 370 -23.11 8.34 13.42
CA ALA A 370 -22.50 8.87 14.64
C ALA A 370 -21.12 9.50 14.34
N ALA A 371 -20.31 8.83 13.50
CA ALA A 371 -19.02 9.31 13.06
C ALA A 371 -19.11 10.59 12.22
N LEU A 372 -20.05 10.67 11.28
CA LEU A 372 -20.36 11.91 10.54
C LEU A 372 -20.89 13.00 11.48
N GLY A 373 -21.70 12.61 12.47
CA GLY A 373 -22.22 13.46 13.54
C GLY A 373 -21.12 14.16 14.36
N ALA A 374 -20.00 13.46 14.57
CA ALA A 374 -18.85 13.96 15.32
C ALA A 374 -17.92 14.89 14.52
N LEU A 375 -18.13 15.03 13.21
CA LEU A 375 -17.31 15.91 12.37
C LEU A 375 -17.69 17.38 12.50
N SER A 376 -16.70 18.27 12.32
CA SER A 376 -16.97 19.69 12.12
C SER A 376 -17.78 19.91 10.83
N GLY A 377 -18.63 20.95 10.80
CA GLY A 377 -19.51 21.21 9.65
C GLY A 377 -18.76 21.29 8.31
N VAL A 378 -17.55 21.86 8.32
CA VAL A 378 -16.70 21.99 7.12
C VAL A 378 -16.04 20.67 6.67
N GLN A 379 -15.78 19.73 7.59
CA GLN A 379 -15.27 18.40 7.26
C GLN A 379 -16.40 17.51 6.73
N ARG A 380 -17.57 17.59 7.37
CA ARG A 380 -18.77 16.90 6.93
C ARG A 380 -19.16 17.33 5.53
N GLU A 381 -19.27 18.64 5.27
CA GLU A 381 -19.61 19.18 3.96
C GLU A 381 -18.65 18.69 2.85
N ALA A 382 -17.33 18.69 3.11
CA ALA A 382 -16.35 18.22 2.13
C ALA A 382 -16.46 16.71 1.85
N ILE A 383 -16.72 15.90 2.88
CA ILE A 383 -16.96 14.46 2.72
C ILE A 383 -18.26 14.20 2.00
N GLU A 384 -19.32 14.95 2.31
CA GLU A 384 -20.62 14.77 1.68
C GLU A 384 -20.58 15.16 0.20
N LEU A 385 -19.94 16.27 -0.14
CA LEU A 385 -19.79 16.68 -1.54
C LEU A 385 -18.93 15.68 -2.34
N ALA A 386 -17.91 15.09 -1.74
CA ALA A 386 -17.06 14.12 -2.42
C ALA A 386 -17.72 12.75 -2.57
N TYR A 387 -18.29 12.20 -1.50
CA TYR A 387 -18.75 10.81 -1.45
C TYR A 387 -20.25 10.66 -1.73
N PHE A 388 -21.08 11.66 -1.43
CA PHE A 388 -22.52 11.61 -1.72
C PHE A 388 -22.91 12.43 -2.94
N SER A 389 -22.17 13.49 -3.26
CA SER A 389 -22.43 14.29 -4.47
C SER A 389 -21.49 13.99 -5.64
N GLY A 390 -20.42 13.21 -5.42
CA GLY A 390 -19.51 12.75 -6.48
C GLY A 390 -18.57 13.83 -7.04
N LEU A 391 -18.43 14.98 -6.36
CA LEU A 391 -17.58 16.06 -6.82
C LEU A 391 -16.10 15.73 -6.57
N THR A 392 -15.24 16.08 -7.52
CA THR A 392 -13.79 16.08 -7.32
C THR A 392 -13.39 17.16 -6.32
N GLN A 393 -12.25 16.99 -5.66
CA GLN A 393 -11.74 17.96 -4.70
C GLN A 393 -11.59 19.37 -5.30
N GLN A 394 -11.32 19.47 -6.60
CA GLN A 394 -11.25 20.71 -7.34
C GLN A 394 -12.62 21.35 -7.55
N GLU A 395 -13.64 20.58 -7.93
CA GLU A 395 -15.01 21.07 -8.04
C GLU A 395 -15.59 21.46 -6.67
N ILE A 396 -15.22 20.76 -5.60
CA ILE A 396 -15.59 21.15 -4.24
C ILE A 396 -14.93 22.49 -3.88
N ALA A 397 -13.66 22.67 -4.24
CA ALA A 397 -12.93 23.92 -4.01
C ALA A 397 -13.59 25.11 -4.73
N GLU A 398 -13.93 24.91 -6.01
CA GLU A 398 -14.65 25.90 -6.82
C GLU A 398 -16.04 26.18 -6.26
N ARG A 399 -16.82 25.14 -5.93
CA ARG A 399 -18.20 25.25 -5.44
C ARG A 399 -18.31 25.89 -4.06
N THR A 400 -17.36 25.64 -3.18
CA THR A 400 -17.36 26.18 -1.81
C THR A 400 -16.56 27.48 -1.69
N GLY A 401 -15.93 27.93 -2.79
CA GLY A 401 -15.02 29.07 -2.76
C GLY A 401 -13.81 28.87 -1.84
N THR A 402 -13.45 27.62 -1.53
CA THR A 402 -12.34 27.31 -0.63
C THR A 402 -11.13 26.78 -1.39
N PRO A 403 -9.88 27.08 -0.97
CA PRO A 403 -8.71 26.57 -1.66
C PRO A 403 -8.67 25.04 -1.70
N LEU A 404 -8.23 24.45 -2.82
CA LEU A 404 -8.13 23.00 -3.01
C LEU A 404 -7.36 22.28 -1.88
N GLY A 405 -6.28 22.90 -1.38
CA GLY A 405 -5.54 22.37 -0.24
C GLY A 405 -6.38 22.29 1.05
N THR A 406 -7.30 23.24 1.24
CA THR A 406 -8.22 23.27 2.39
C THR A 406 -9.28 22.18 2.27
N VAL A 407 -9.83 21.97 1.08
CA VAL A 407 -10.77 20.87 0.81
C VAL A 407 -10.11 19.52 1.08
N LYS A 408 -8.90 19.29 0.56
CA LYS A 408 -8.11 18.09 0.80
C LYS A 408 -7.88 17.83 2.30
N SER A 409 -7.49 18.87 3.03
CA SER A 409 -7.27 18.79 4.48
C SER A 409 -8.56 18.47 5.25
N ARG A 410 -9.68 19.13 4.90
CA ARG A 410 -11.01 18.88 5.50
C ARG A 410 -11.47 17.44 5.29
N MET A 411 -11.32 16.91 4.08
CA MET A 411 -11.66 15.51 3.79
C MET A 411 -10.79 14.54 4.59
N ARG A 412 -9.47 14.73 4.60
CA ARG A 412 -8.54 13.86 5.32
C ARG A 412 -8.79 13.85 6.82
N LEU A 413 -8.92 15.03 7.43
CA LEU A 413 -9.18 15.16 8.86
C LEU A 413 -10.56 14.61 9.23
N GLY A 414 -11.56 14.78 8.37
CA GLY A 414 -12.88 14.20 8.55
C GLY A 414 -12.85 12.67 8.52
N LEU A 415 -12.18 12.04 7.55
CA LEU A 415 -12.09 10.58 7.45
C LEU A 415 -11.33 9.97 8.64
N LEU A 416 -10.27 10.63 9.12
CA LEU A 416 -9.55 10.22 10.33
C LEU A 416 -10.42 10.32 11.58
N ALA A 417 -11.16 11.42 11.73
CA ALA A 417 -12.08 11.58 12.85
C ALA A 417 -13.20 10.54 12.81
N MET A 418 -13.75 10.22 11.62
CA MET A 418 -14.72 9.16 11.47
C MET A 418 -14.16 7.81 11.90
N ARG A 419 -12.95 7.46 11.42
CA ARG A 419 -12.27 6.20 11.79
C ARG A 419 -12.10 6.08 13.29
N ASN A 420 -11.67 7.15 13.97
CA ASN A 420 -11.46 7.14 15.42
C ASN A 420 -12.76 6.88 16.19
N VAL A 421 -13.86 7.53 15.78
CA VAL A 421 -15.18 7.33 16.40
C VAL A 421 -15.67 5.89 16.21
N MET A 422 -15.47 5.33 15.01
CA MET A 422 -15.87 3.96 14.71
C MET A 422 -15.04 2.95 15.51
N THR A 423 -13.73 3.16 15.68
CA THR A 423 -12.88 2.31 16.52
C THR A 423 -13.15 2.44 18.03
N MET A 424 -13.71 3.57 18.49
CA MET A 424 -14.04 3.79 19.91
C MET A 424 -15.41 3.20 20.31
N ASN A 425 -16.38 3.19 19.40
CA ASN A 425 -17.70 2.60 19.66
C ASN A 425 -17.67 1.06 19.73
N GLU A 426 -16.73 0.42 19.03
CA GLU A 426 -16.50 -1.03 19.13
C GLU A 426 -16.02 -1.46 20.54
N GLY A 427 -15.31 -0.59 21.27
CA GLY A 427 -14.82 -0.87 22.63
C GLY A 427 -15.88 -0.70 23.74
N THR A 428 -16.90 0.13 23.52
CA THR A 428 -17.91 0.44 24.55
C THR A 428 -19.04 -0.59 24.55
N SER A 429 -19.37 -1.13 23.37
CA SER A 429 -20.46 -2.11 23.17
C SER A 429 -20.19 -3.49 23.80
N MET A 430 -18.94 -3.79 24.14
CA MET A 430 -18.49 -5.04 24.78
C MET A 430 -18.40 -4.96 26.32
N SER A 431 -18.61 -3.78 26.92
CA SER A 431 -18.47 -3.56 28.38
C SER A 431 -19.79 -3.54 29.16
N GLY A 432 -20.93 -3.71 28.47
CA GLY A 432 -22.27 -3.58 29.05
C GLY A 432 -22.99 -4.88 29.41
N GLN A 433 -22.36 -6.05 29.26
CA GLN A 433 -22.97 -7.34 29.62
C GLN A 433 -22.00 -8.17 30.47
N GLU A 434 -21.80 -7.77 31.73
CA GLU A 434 -21.44 -8.69 32.82
C GLU A 434 -21.40 -7.91 34.15
N ALA A 435 -22.58 -7.70 34.75
CA ALA A 435 -22.72 -7.45 36.18
C ALA A 435 -24.19 -7.62 36.61
N GLU A 436 -24.64 -8.87 36.75
CA GLU A 436 -25.67 -9.19 37.75
C GLU A 436 -25.06 -10.19 38.75
N PRO A 437 -24.95 -9.83 40.04
CA PRO A 437 -24.53 -10.77 41.06
C PRO A 437 -25.77 -11.43 41.71
N ARG A 438 -25.84 -12.76 41.58
CA ARG A 438 -26.63 -13.73 42.37
C ARG A 438 -28.15 -13.62 42.41
#